data_AF-A0AAU2V4V6-F1
#
_entry.id   AF-A0AAU2V4V6-F1
#
_cell.length_a   1.000
_cell.length_b   1.000
_cell.length_c   1.000
_cell.angle_alpha   90.00
_cell.angle_beta   90.00
_cell.angle_gamma   90.00
#
_symmetry.space_group_name_H-M   'P 1'
#
loop_
_entity.id
_entity.type
_entity.pdbx_description
1 polymer ?
#
loop_
_entity_poly.entity_id
_entity_poly.type
_entity_poly.pdbx_seq_one_letter_code
_entity_poly.pdbx_strand_id
1 'polypeptide(L)'
;MTNEHEEHDEKDETVQPVQPAEPAEPAELADPAGLAETAELADPDVTATPVPSRRARRLGPLVAGAVALLVVAGGAVWAVGALGDAPRTAPTVVWADPSGAATATPKAGAAPRAGLGGKLLPLPSGYELGPDIGEFGNDSVLGAQQAVAMLKEGGRGLPAGEREKNDKAVDTLKVQGVALRSYTDSHFVTEMRLSQMENTQAIKKLNAFQSEFAQSLKALRAGPKIDGHANAVCFLLPKSDKLKLDAMFCNAYEGDVMVSTYTYAAAPLDTGAAAGLLRKQLDLIKSPGESV
;
A
#
# COMPACT_ATOMS: atom_id res chain seq x y z
N MET A 1 -10.29 57.69 36.20
CA MET A 1 -10.78 58.89 35.49
C MET A 1 -9.63 59.40 34.64
N THR A 2 -9.59 58.99 33.37
CA THR A 2 -8.96 59.68 32.23
C THR A 2 -9.28 58.83 31.00
N ASN A 3 -10.06 59.42 30.09
CA ASN A 3 -10.33 58.97 28.74
C ASN A 3 -9.05 59.09 27.92
N GLU A 4 -8.73 58.08 27.11
CA GLU A 4 -8.12 58.28 25.79
C GLU A 4 -8.79 57.29 24.83
N HIS A 5 -9.62 57.86 23.95
CA HIS A 5 -10.15 57.22 22.75
C HIS A 5 -9.01 57.21 21.73
N GLU A 6 -8.56 56.02 21.33
CA GLU A 6 -7.69 55.86 20.16
C GLU A 6 -8.52 55.19 19.06
N GLU A 7 -8.94 56.03 18.13
CA GLU A 7 -9.70 55.75 16.93
C GLU A 7 -8.71 55.24 15.87
N HIS A 8 -8.69 53.94 15.62
CA HIS A 8 -7.98 53.36 14.49
C HIS A 8 -8.98 53.01 13.38
N ASP A 9 -9.07 53.93 12.44
CA ASP A 9 -9.62 53.76 11.10
C ASP A 9 -8.62 52.95 10.27
N GLU A 10 -8.92 51.67 9.99
CA GLU A 10 -8.19 50.92 8.96
C GLU A 10 -9.13 49.99 8.19
N LYS A 11 -9.68 50.58 7.12
CA LYS A 11 -9.95 50.01 5.79
C LYS A 11 -10.64 48.63 5.72
N ASP A 12 -11.94 48.74 5.50
CA ASP A 12 -12.83 47.77 4.87
C ASP A 12 -12.29 47.36 3.47
N GLU A 13 -11.50 46.28 3.41
CA GLU A 13 -11.15 45.63 2.15
C GLU A 13 -12.32 44.72 1.74
N THR A 14 -13.21 45.31 0.93
CA THR A 14 -14.30 44.63 0.21
C THR A 14 -13.78 43.38 -0.53
N VAL A 15 -13.93 42.21 0.09
CA VAL A 15 -13.68 40.92 -0.54
C VAL A 15 -14.79 40.69 -1.57
N GLN A 16 -14.45 40.85 -2.85
CA GLN A 16 -15.33 40.45 -3.95
C GLN A 16 -15.60 38.94 -3.85
N PRO A 17 -16.87 38.48 -3.94
CA PRO A 17 -17.16 37.05 -3.97
C PRO A 17 -16.62 36.45 -5.27
N VAL A 18 -15.65 35.54 -5.13
CA VAL A 18 -15.19 34.69 -6.23
C VAL A 18 -16.35 33.79 -6.64
N GLN A 19 -16.89 34.03 -7.82
CA GLN A 19 -17.94 33.20 -8.41
C GLN A 19 -17.40 31.78 -8.62
N PRO A 20 -18.14 30.72 -8.23
CA PRO A 20 -17.76 29.35 -8.51
C PRO A 20 -17.70 29.11 -10.02
N ALA A 21 -16.57 28.60 -10.51
CA ALA A 21 -16.44 28.16 -11.89
C ALA A 21 -17.40 26.97 -12.15
N GLU A 22 -18.22 27.13 -13.17
CA GLU A 22 -19.19 26.14 -13.66
C GLU A 22 -18.45 24.87 -14.13
N PRO A 23 -18.93 23.65 -13.80
CA PRO A 23 -18.27 22.42 -14.22
C PRO A 23 -18.38 22.23 -15.74
N ALA A 24 -17.25 22.06 -16.41
CA ALA A 24 -17.21 21.70 -17.82
C ALA A 24 -17.86 20.31 -18.05
N GLU A 25 -18.77 20.26 -19.01
CA GLU A 25 -19.46 19.04 -19.47
C GLU A 25 -18.48 17.96 -19.95
N PRO A 26 -18.77 16.66 -19.75
CA PRO A 26 -17.91 15.58 -20.23
C PRO A 26 -17.95 15.48 -21.76
N ALA A 27 -16.78 15.51 -22.38
CA ALA A 27 -16.63 15.22 -23.80
C ALA A 27 -17.09 13.77 -24.11
N GLU A 28 -18.04 13.66 -25.03
CA GLU A 28 -18.63 12.44 -25.55
C GLU A 28 -17.57 11.57 -26.24
N LEU A 29 -17.49 10.30 -25.85
CA LEU A 29 -16.61 9.28 -26.43
C LEU A 29 -17.07 8.93 -27.85
N ALA A 30 -16.31 9.36 -28.85
CA ALA A 30 -16.51 8.96 -30.24
C ALA A 30 -16.10 7.49 -30.47
N ASP A 31 -17.02 6.76 -31.09
CA ASP A 31 -17.01 5.36 -31.49
C ASP A 31 -16.04 5.11 -32.68
N PRO A 32 -15.05 4.18 -32.61
CA PRO A 32 -14.17 3.89 -33.74
C PRO A 32 -14.76 2.78 -34.62
N ALA A 33 -15.84 3.09 -35.34
CA ALA A 33 -16.36 2.24 -36.40
C ALA A 33 -16.56 3.06 -37.67
N GLY A 34 -15.57 3.03 -38.57
CA GLY A 34 -15.77 3.54 -39.93
C GLY A 34 -14.52 4.08 -40.61
N LEU A 35 -13.64 3.19 -41.10
CA LEU A 35 -12.75 3.49 -42.23
C LEU A 35 -12.58 2.20 -43.06
N ALA A 36 -13.52 1.99 -43.98
CA ALA A 36 -13.35 1.10 -45.11
C ALA A 36 -13.95 1.80 -46.33
N GLU A 37 -13.13 2.52 -47.10
CA GLU A 37 -13.48 2.91 -48.46
C GLU A 37 -12.22 2.96 -49.35
N THR A 38 -12.11 1.93 -50.19
CA THR A 38 -11.60 1.90 -51.57
C THR A 38 -10.33 2.65 -51.95
N ALA A 39 -9.31 1.88 -52.33
CA ALA A 39 -8.43 2.23 -53.46
C ALA A 39 -8.18 0.98 -54.30
N GLU A 40 -8.60 1.10 -55.56
CA GLU A 40 -8.68 0.11 -56.62
C GLU A 40 -7.31 -0.21 -57.22
N LEU A 41 -7.12 -1.49 -57.56
CA LEU A 41 -5.91 -2.05 -58.17
C LEU A 41 -5.83 -1.70 -59.66
N ALA A 42 -4.64 -1.29 -60.11
CA ALA A 42 -4.26 -1.31 -61.52
C ALA A 42 -3.49 -2.59 -61.84
N ASP A 43 -3.80 -3.23 -62.98
CA ASP A 43 -2.97 -4.22 -63.68
C ASP A 43 -3.27 -4.06 -65.18
N PRO A 44 -2.32 -4.28 -66.11
CA PRO A 44 -2.13 -5.65 -66.60
C PRO A 44 -0.69 -5.99 -67.06
N ASP A 45 -0.30 -7.28 -67.06
CA ASP A 45 -0.33 -8.14 -68.26
C ASP A 45 0.67 -9.34 -68.18
N VAL A 46 0.10 -10.55 -68.20
CA VAL A 46 0.48 -11.78 -68.93
C VAL A 46 1.94 -12.28 -68.97
N THR A 47 2.15 -13.47 -68.39
CA THR A 47 2.48 -14.69 -69.18
C THR A 47 2.29 -15.97 -68.36
N ALA A 48 1.47 -16.88 -68.90
CA ALA A 48 1.15 -18.20 -68.34
C ALA A 48 2.10 -19.29 -68.85
N THR A 49 2.18 -20.45 -68.15
CA THR A 49 2.01 -21.84 -68.65
C THR A 49 2.50 -22.90 -67.59
N PRO A 50 2.16 -24.22 -67.64
CA PRO A 50 1.00 -24.77 -66.88
C PRO A 50 1.22 -26.17 -66.21
N VAL A 51 0.13 -26.76 -65.67
CA VAL A 51 -0.20 -28.24 -65.54
C VAL A 51 0.23 -28.99 -64.25
N PRO A 52 -0.49 -30.02 -63.69
CA PRO A 52 -1.95 -30.28 -63.56
C PRO A 52 -2.44 -30.70 -62.13
N SER A 53 -3.76 -30.60 -61.94
CA SER A 53 -4.69 -31.53 -61.25
C SER A 53 -4.29 -32.26 -59.93
N ARG A 54 -5.11 -32.12 -58.87
CA ARG A 54 -6.22 -33.05 -58.52
C ARG A 54 -6.90 -32.65 -57.21
N ARG A 55 -8.19 -32.99 -57.15
CA ARG A 55 -9.15 -32.86 -56.04
C ARG A 55 -8.62 -33.33 -54.67
N ALA A 56 -9.28 -32.81 -53.63
CA ALA A 56 -9.18 -33.10 -52.19
C ALA A 56 -8.21 -32.15 -51.46
N ARG A 57 -8.57 -31.42 -50.41
CA ARG A 57 -9.34 -31.84 -49.23
C ARG A 57 -9.95 -30.63 -48.52
N ARG A 58 -11.29 -30.51 -48.50
CA ARG A 58 -12.03 -29.72 -47.49
C ARG A 58 -12.10 -30.47 -46.15
N LEU A 59 -10.97 -31.00 -45.68
CA LEU A 59 -10.87 -31.79 -44.44
C LEU A 59 -9.83 -31.22 -43.45
N GLY A 60 -8.93 -30.33 -43.90
CA GLY A 60 -7.92 -29.70 -43.03
C GLY A 60 -8.48 -28.99 -41.79
N PRO A 61 -9.47 -28.09 -41.92
CA PRO A 61 -9.98 -27.35 -40.75
C PRO A 61 -10.85 -28.21 -39.83
N LEU A 62 -11.57 -29.21 -40.35
CA LEU A 62 -12.38 -30.13 -39.55
C LEU A 62 -11.53 -31.10 -38.71
N VAL A 63 -10.44 -31.60 -39.29
CA VAL A 63 -9.50 -32.48 -38.57
C VAL A 63 -8.73 -31.69 -37.50
N ALA A 64 -8.30 -30.46 -37.80
CA ALA A 64 -7.65 -29.60 -36.80
C ALA A 64 -8.57 -29.26 -35.62
N GLY A 65 -9.85 -28.93 -35.89
CA GLY A 65 -10.84 -28.67 -34.84
C GLY A 65 -11.16 -29.90 -33.98
N ALA A 66 -11.27 -31.08 -34.61
CA ALA A 66 -11.50 -32.33 -33.89
C ALA A 66 -10.31 -32.71 -32.99
N VAL A 67 -9.07 -32.52 -33.46
CA VAL A 67 -7.87 -32.76 -32.66
C VAL A 67 -7.78 -31.79 -31.48
N ALA A 68 -8.07 -30.50 -31.68
CA ALA A 68 -8.09 -29.51 -30.60
C ALA A 68 -9.12 -29.86 -29.52
N LEU A 69 -10.33 -30.26 -29.91
CA LEU A 69 -11.37 -30.70 -28.98
C LEU A 69 -10.97 -31.96 -28.20
N LEU A 70 -10.32 -32.94 -28.86
CA LEU A 70 -9.83 -34.14 -28.20
C LEU A 70 -8.71 -33.85 -27.20
N VAL A 71 -7.81 -32.91 -27.50
CA VAL A 71 -6.75 -32.50 -26.58
C VAL A 71 -7.34 -31.79 -25.35
N VAL A 72 -8.30 -30.89 -25.54
CA VAL A 72 -8.98 -30.20 -24.43
C VAL A 72 -9.78 -31.18 -23.57
N ALA A 73 -10.55 -32.07 -24.19
CA ALA A 73 -11.33 -33.08 -23.48
C ALA A 73 -10.43 -34.09 -22.74
N GLY A 74 -9.35 -34.56 -23.38
CA GLY A 74 -8.38 -35.45 -22.77
C GLY A 74 -7.64 -34.80 -21.59
N GLY A 75 -7.23 -33.54 -21.73
CA GLY A 75 -6.62 -32.76 -20.66
C GLY A 75 -7.55 -32.52 -19.47
N ALA A 76 -8.82 -32.20 -19.74
CA ALA A 76 -9.82 -32.02 -18.70
C ALA A 76 -10.12 -33.32 -17.94
N VAL A 77 -10.28 -34.45 -18.65
CA VAL A 77 -10.51 -35.77 -18.01
C VAL A 77 -9.31 -36.20 -17.18
N TRP A 78 -8.09 -36.01 -17.70
CA TRP A 78 -6.86 -36.33 -16.94
C TRP A 78 -6.72 -35.45 -15.69
N ALA A 79 -6.99 -34.14 -15.81
CA ALA A 79 -6.95 -33.23 -14.67
C ALA A 79 -8.00 -33.59 -13.60
N VAL A 80 -9.22 -33.95 -14.00
CA VAL A 80 -10.27 -34.39 -13.07
C VAL A 80 -9.88 -35.71 -12.40
N GLY A 81 -9.26 -36.65 -13.12
CA GLY A 81 -8.73 -37.88 -12.54
C GLY A 81 -7.60 -37.63 -11.52
N ALA A 82 -6.61 -36.83 -11.91
CA ALA A 82 -5.49 -36.46 -11.05
C ALA A 82 -5.93 -35.69 -9.80
N LEU A 83 -6.95 -34.84 -9.91
CA LEU A 83 -7.56 -34.15 -8.77
C LEU A 83 -8.48 -35.07 -7.96
N GLY A 84 -9.07 -36.09 -8.57
CA GLY A 84 -9.89 -37.10 -7.90
C GLY A 84 -9.09 -37.89 -6.87
N ASP A 85 -7.89 -38.32 -7.26
CA ASP A 85 -6.95 -39.09 -6.45
C ASP A 85 -6.11 -38.24 -5.48
N ALA A 86 -6.25 -36.90 -5.52
CA ALA A 86 -5.62 -36.04 -4.54
C ALA A 86 -6.15 -36.39 -3.14
N PRO A 87 -5.30 -36.73 -2.16
CA PRO A 87 -5.74 -37.09 -0.81
C PRO A 87 -6.37 -35.87 -0.13
N ARG A 88 -7.71 -35.79 -0.20
CA ARG A 88 -8.51 -34.73 0.45
C ARG A 88 -8.68 -34.94 1.96
N THR A 89 -8.14 -36.02 2.50
CA THR A 89 -8.27 -36.43 3.90
C THR A 89 -6.92 -36.47 4.61
N ALA A 90 -5.91 -35.73 4.10
CA ALA A 90 -4.71 -35.51 4.88
C ALA A 90 -5.12 -34.88 6.22
N PRO A 91 -4.82 -35.51 7.37
CA PRO A 91 -5.14 -34.93 8.67
C PRO A 91 -4.31 -33.67 8.85
N THR A 92 -4.90 -32.51 8.56
CA THR A 92 -4.30 -31.22 8.89
C THR A 92 -4.61 -30.95 10.35
N VAL A 93 -3.61 -31.07 11.21
CA VAL A 93 -3.71 -30.51 12.57
C VAL A 93 -3.62 -29.00 12.38
N VAL A 94 -4.76 -28.31 12.51
CA VAL A 94 -4.84 -26.86 12.25
C VAL A 94 -3.94 -26.08 13.21
N TRP A 95 -3.60 -26.67 14.36
CA TRP A 95 -2.63 -26.18 15.33
C TRP A 95 -2.00 -27.38 16.03
N ALA A 96 -0.75 -27.70 15.72
CA ALA A 96 0.03 -28.60 16.57
C ALA A 96 0.45 -27.81 17.83
N ASP A 97 0.22 -28.36 19.02
CA ASP A 97 0.85 -27.85 20.22
C ASP A 97 2.36 -27.87 20.00
N PRO A 98 3.08 -26.74 20.21
CA PRO A 98 4.51 -26.67 19.95
C PRO A 98 5.22 -27.73 20.79
N SER A 99 5.76 -28.76 20.14
CA SER A 99 6.58 -29.78 20.77
C SER A 99 7.99 -29.23 20.97
N GLY A 100 8.10 -28.27 21.89
CA GLY A 100 9.34 -27.64 22.28
C GLY A 100 9.04 -26.79 23.50
N ALA A 101 9.87 -26.90 24.54
CA ALA A 101 9.84 -25.91 25.61
C ALA A 101 9.96 -24.53 24.95
N ALA A 102 9.08 -23.59 25.32
CA ALA A 102 9.20 -22.21 24.89
C ALA A 102 10.64 -21.78 25.14
N THR A 103 11.41 -21.55 24.07
CA THR A 103 12.72 -20.93 24.19
C THR A 103 12.46 -19.63 24.91
N ALA A 104 13.10 -19.47 26.08
CA ALA A 104 12.94 -18.30 26.90
C ALA A 104 12.98 -17.06 26.01
N THR A 105 11.92 -16.25 26.08
CA THR A 105 11.84 -14.98 25.37
C THR A 105 13.17 -14.27 25.58
N PRO A 106 13.89 -13.85 24.52
CA PRO A 106 15.15 -13.17 24.69
C PRO A 106 14.97 -12.04 25.69
N LYS A 107 15.67 -12.17 26.82
CA LYS A 107 15.70 -11.15 27.87
C LYS A 107 16.11 -9.84 27.21
N ALA A 108 15.39 -8.76 27.52
CA ALA A 108 15.57 -7.43 26.93
C ALA A 108 17.05 -7.08 26.77
N GLY A 109 17.43 -6.80 25.52
CA GLY A 109 18.81 -6.54 25.12
C GLY A 109 19.19 -7.26 23.84
N ALA A 110 18.39 -7.14 22.78
CA ALA A 110 18.90 -7.43 21.44
C ALA A 110 20.16 -6.56 21.21
N ALA A 111 21.22 -7.15 20.67
CA ALA A 111 22.44 -6.41 20.35
C ALA A 111 22.08 -5.15 19.53
N PRO A 112 22.76 -4.00 19.75
CA PRO A 112 22.49 -2.78 19.00
C PRO A 112 22.51 -3.10 17.50
N ARG A 113 21.36 -2.96 16.83
CA ARG A 113 21.30 -3.15 15.38
C ARG A 113 21.93 -1.91 14.73
N ALA A 114 22.74 -2.12 13.69
CA ALA A 114 23.25 -1.03 12.88
C ALA A 114 22.23 -0.62 11.80
N GLY A 115 22.42 0.56 11.22
CA GLY A 115 21.59 1.04 10.09
C GLY A 115 20.12 1.28 10.48
N LEU A 116 19.21 1.01 9.54
CA LEU A 116 17.78 1.32 9.70
C LEU A 116 17.13 0.59 10.89
N GLY A 117 17.53 -0.65 11.16
CA GLY A 117 17.05 -1.40 12.34
C GLY A 117 17.51 -0.81 13.67
N GLY A 118 18.64 -0.09 13.69
CA GLY A 118 19.12 0.66 14.85
C GLY A 118 18.34 1.94 15.12
N LYS A 119 17.61 2.45 14.11
CA LYS A 119 16.72 3.60 14.25
C LYS A 119 15.35 3.21 14.81
N LEU A 120 15.01 1.93 14.92
CA LEU A 120 13.76 1.48 15.55
C LEU A 120 13.81 1.70 17.05
N LEU A 121 12.72 2.22 17.61
CA LEU A 121 12.55 2.48 19.04
C LEU A 121 12.80 1.17 19.81
N PRO A 122 13.78 1.14 20.74
CA PRO A 122 13.93 0.03 21.67
C PRO A 122 12.63 -0.22 22.43
N LEU A 123 12.39 -1.45 22.88
CA LEU A 123 11.19 -1.78 23.65
C LEU A 123 11.10 -0.87 24.89
N PRO A 124 10.10 0.02 24.98
CA PRO A 124 9.93 0.84 26.17
C PRO A 124 9.52 -0.04 27.35
N SER A 125 9.70 0.46 28.57
CA SER A 125 9.24 -0.26 29.77
C SER A 125 7.73 -0.56 29.69
N GLY A 126 7.36 -1.80 30.01
CA GLY A 126 5.97 -2.28 29.94
C GLY A 126 5.51 -2.76 28.55
N TYR A 127 6.36 -2.64 27.52
CA TYR A 127 6.07 -3.16 26.19
C TYR A 127 6.79 -4.48 25.92
N GLU A 128 6.13 -5.31 25.12
CA GLU A 128 6.67 -6.51 24.52
C GLU A 128 6.63 -6.41 22.99
N LEU A 129 7.30 -7.34 22.30
CA LEU A 129 7.11 -7.47 20.86
C LEU A 129 5.68 -7.89 20.57
N GLY A 130 5.05 -7.19 19.64
CA GLY A 130 3.68 -7.48 19.22
C GLY A 130 3.59 -8.69 18.27
N PRO A 131 2.42 -8.85 17.61
CA PRO A 131 2.22 -9.87 16.59
C PRO A 131 3.05 -9.59 15.33
N ASP A 132 3.13 -10.57 14.45
CA ASP A 132 3.84 -10.43 13.18
C ASP A 132 3.17 -9.39 12.26
N ILE A 133 4.01 -8.59 11.59
CA ILE A 133 3.56 -7.62 10.60
C ILE A 133 3.50 -8.32 9.24
N GLY A 134 2.33 -8.87 8.94
CA GLY A 134 2.12 -9.70 7.74
C GLY A 134 3.05 -10.92 7.75
N GLU A 135 3.76 -11.14 6.66
CA GLU A 135 4.71 -12.25 6.51
C GLU A 135 6.13 -11.95 7.01
N PHE A 136 6.40 -10.71 7.44
CA PHE A 136 7.75 -10.25 7.73
C PHE A 136 8.18 -10.46 9.19
N GLY A 137 7.29 -10.96 10.05
CA GLY A 137 7.55 -11.10 11.49
C GLY A 137 7.33 -9.80 12.28
N ASN A 138 7.62 -9.83 13.58
CA ASN A 138 7.38 -8.72 14.52
C ASN A 138 8.57 -7.76 14.73
N ASP A 139 9.76 -8.06 14.22
CA ASP A 139 10.96 -7.22 14.33
C ASP A 139 11.97 -7.54 13.22
N SER A 140 11.88 -6.83 12.08
CA SER A 140 12.57 -7.18 10.85
C SER A 140 13.12 -5.97 10.09
N VAL A 141 14.15 -6.21 9.27
CA VAL A 141 14.71 -5.21 8.35
C VAL A 141 14.74 -5.80 6.95
N LEU A 142 14.08 -5.13 6.02
CA LEU A 142 14.00 -5.45 4.61
C LEU A 142 14.98 -4.58 3.82
N GLY A 143 15.78 -5.20 2.97
CA GLY A 143 16.64 -4.47 2.03
C GLY A 143 15.83 -3.81 0.90
N ALA A 144 16.48 -2.97 0.09
CA ALA A 144 15.85 -2.17 -0.96
C ALA A 144 14.87 -2.96 -1.86
N GLN A 145 15.28 -4.11 -2.40
CA GLN A 145 14.43 -4.90 -3.30
C GLN A 145 13.16 -5.42 -2.61
N GLN A 146 13.30 -5.99 -1.41
CA GLN A 146 12.16 -6.48 -0.62
C GLN A 146 11.25 -5.33 -0.19
N ALA A 147 11.83 -4.18 0.19
CA ALA A 147 11.09 -2.99 0.56
C ALA A 147 10.27 -2.43 -0.62
N VAL A 148 10.87 -2.33 -1.81
CA VAL A 148 10.16 -1.90 -3.02
C VAL A 148 9.03 -2.88 -3.36
N ALA A 149 9.29 -4.20 -3.31
CA ALA A 149 8.26 -5.21 -3.53
C ALA A 149 7.10 -5.08 -2.54
N MET A 150 7.40 -4.89 -1.25
CA MET A 150 6.40 -4.69 -0.20
C MET A 150 5.54 -3.44 -0.46
N LEU A 151 6.12 -2.34 -0.92
CA LEU A 151 5.35 -1.13 -1.23
C LEU A 151 4.49 -1.30 -2.49
N LYS A 152 4.98 -1.99 -3.52
CA LYS A 152 4.22 -2.27 -4.74
C LYS A 152 3.05 -3.24 -4.50
N GLU A 153 3.20 -4.16 -3.54
CA GLU A 153 2.12 -5.07 -3.14
C GLU A 153 0.86 -4.32 -2.63
N GLY A 154 1.01 -3.11 -2.09
CA GLY A 154 -0.12 -2.24 -1.75
C GLY A 154 -1.00 -1.86 -2.94
N GLY A 155 -0.47 -1.93 -4.18
CA GLY A 155 -1.22 -1.75 -5.42
C GLY A 155 -1.91 -3.02 -5.93
N ARG A 156 -1.85 -4.12 -5.17
CA ARG A 156 -2.56 -5.36 -5.54
C ARG A 156 -4.07 -5.10 -5.57
N GLY A 157 -4.71 -5.59 -6.62
CA GLY A 157 -6.16 -5.38 -6.84
C GLY A 157 -6.49 -4.12 -7.63
N LEU A 158 -5.54 -3.21 -7.85
CA LEU A 158 -5.74 -2.10 -8.79
C LEU A 158 -5.81 -2.60 -10.24
N PRO A 159 -6.60 -1.94 -11.13
CA PRO A 159 -6.53 -2.16 -12.57
C PRO A 159 -5.11 -1.98 -13.11
N ALA A 160 -4.78 -2.63 -14.23
CA ALA A 160 -3.39 -2.68 -14.74
C ALA A 160 -2.74 -1.29 -14.90
N GLY A 161 -3.46 -0.31 -15.48
CA GLY A 161 -2.95 1.05 -15.65
C GLY A 161 -2.73 1.80 -14.32
N GLU A 162 -3.60 1.61 -13.33
CA GLU A 162 -3.44 2.22 -12.01
C GLU A 162 -2.33 1.55 -11.20
N ARG A 163 -2.16 0.23 -11.36
CA ARG A 163 -1.02 -0.50 -10.79
C ARG A 163 0.30 0.00 -11.36
N GLU A 164 0.39 0.22 -12.67
CA GLU A 164 1.60 0.77 -13.30
C GLU A 164 1.92 2.18 -12.77
N LYS A 165 0.90 3.03 -12.58
CA LYS A 165 1.09 4.36 -11.96
C LYS A 165 1.58 4.24 -10.51
N ASN A 166 0.99 3.34 -9.72
CA ASN A 166 1.43 3.05 -8.35
C ASN A 166 2.89 2.60 -8.33
N ASP A 167 3.26 1.66 -9.20
CA ASP A 167 4.62 1.11 -9.24
C ASP A 167 5.64 2.20 -9.60
N LYS A 168 5.34 3.07 -10.57
CA LYS A 168 6.18 4.24 -10.91
C LYS A 168 6.27 5.24 -9.76
N ALA A 169 5.19 5.47 -9.02
CA ALA A 169 5.20 6.33 -7.85
C ALA A 169 6.13 5.76 -6.77
N VAL A 170 6.06 4.44 -6.51
CA VAL A 170 6.98 3.75 -5.59
C VAL A 170 8.44 3.85 -6.08
N ASP A 171 8.70 3.65 -7.37
CA ASP A 171 10.06 3.73 -7.94
C ASP A 171 10.67 5.15 -7.84
N THR A 172 9.82 6.18 -7.80
CA THR A 172 10.22 7.58 -7.62
C THR A 172 10.71 7.87 -6.19
N LEU A 173 10.26 7.09 -5.21
CA LEU A 173 10.67 7.22 -3.81
C LEU A 173 12.14 6.83 -3.60
N LYS A 174 12.71 5.99 -4.47
CA LYS A 174 14.08 5.45 -4.32
C LYS A 174 14.28 4.83 -2.93
N VAL A 175 13.44 3.85 -2.62
CA VAL A 175 13.42 3.15 -1.33
C VAL A 175 14.70 2.36 -1.14
N GLN A 176 15.40 2.61 -0.04
CA GLN A 176 16.67 1.97 0.32
C GLN A 176 16.47 0.78 1.27
N GLY A 177 15.40 0.80 2.06
CA GLY A 177 15.04 -0.28 2.96
C GLY A 177 13.85 0.06 3.84
N VAL A 178 13.35 -0.95 4.52
CA VAL A 178 12.26 -0.81 5.50
C VAL A 178 12.64 -1.55 6.77
N ALA A 179 12.44 -0.92 7.93
CA ALA A 179 12.47 -1.61 9.22
C ALA A 179 11.07 -1.66 9.82
N LEU A 180 10.72 -2.81 10.38
CA LEU A 180 9.42 -3.14 10.94
C LEU A 180 9.61 -3.53 12.40
N ARG A 181 8.78 -3.00 13.29
CA ARG A 181 8.62 -3.56 14.63
C ARG A 181 7.18 -3.40 15.10
N SER A 182 6.61 -4.44 15.66
CA SER A 182 5.35 -4.35 16.39
C SER A 182 5.61 -4.27 17.90
N TYR A 183 4.83 -3.44 18.57
CA TYR A 183 4.86 -3.22 20.01
C TYR A 183 3.49 -3.58 20.56
N THR A 184 3.46 -4.24 21.70
CA THR A 184 2.22 -4.47 22.43
C THR A 184 2.43 -4.18 23.90
N ASP A 185 1.38 -3.66 24.53
CA ASP A 185 1.22 -3.66 25.98
C ASP A 185 -0.12 -4.34 26.31
N SER A 186 -0.61 -4.18 27.54
CA SER A 186 -1.92 -4.72 27.96
C SER A 186 -3.13 -4.04 27.33
N HIS A 187 -2.94 -2.95 26.57
CA HIS A 187 -4.00 -2.06 26.10
C HIS A 187 -4.10 -2.02 24.57
N PHE A 188 -2.99 -1.98 23.85
CA PHE A 188 -3.01 -1.84 22.39
C PHE A 188 -1.81 -2.51 21.71
N VAL A 189 -1.97 -2.74 20.41
CA VAL A 189 -0.89 -3.13 19.50
C VAL A 189 -0.56 -1.96 18.58
N THR A 190 0.72 -1.67 18.40
CA THR A 190 1.21 -0.73 17.38
C THR A 190 2.17 -1.42 16.43
N GLU A 191 1.81 -1.48 15.16
CA GLU A 191 2.71 -1.84 14.09
C GLU A 191 3.43 -0.58 13.61
N MET A 192 4.77 -0.62 13.57
CA MET A 192 5.58 0.51 13.16
C MET A 192 6.47 0.15 11.99
N ARG A 193 6.55 1.08 11.04
CA ARG A 193 7.32 0.98 9.82
C ARG A 193 8.18 2.22 9.62
N LEU A 194 9.48 2.00 9.50
CA LEU A 194 10.46 3.00 9.10
C LEU A 194 10.84 2.71 7.65
N SER A 195 10.55 3.62 6.74
CA SER A 195 10.91 3.50 5.32
C SER A 195 12.00 4.51 5.00
N GLN A 196 13.20 4.04 4.68
CA GLN A 196 14.30 4.90 4.26
C GLN A 196 14.24 5.13 2.76
N MET A 197 14.25 6.40 2.35
CA MET A 197 14.08 6.82 0.96
C MET A 197 15.12 7.87 0.62
N GLU A 198 15.80 7.71 -0.52
CA GLU A 198 16.79 8.68 -0.98
C GLU A 198 16.13 10.00 -1.41
N ASN A 199 14.91 9.93 -1.96
CA ASN A 199 14.21 11.10 -2.46
C ASN A 199 13.41 11.81 -1.34
N THR A 200 14.08 12.62 -0.54
CA THR A 200 13.46 13.38 0.57
C THR A 200 12.34 14.33 0.14
N GLN A 201 12.40 14.85 -1.09
CA GLN A 201 11.31 15.67 -1.64
C GLN A 201 10.06 14.83 -1.92
N ALA A 202 10.23 13.58 -2.37
CA ALA A 202 9.12 12.67 -2.54
C ALA A 202 8.51 12.24 -1.20
N ILE A 203 9.31 12.09 -0.13
CA ILE A 203 8.80 11.86 1.24
C ILE A 203 7.86 13.00 1.66
N LYS A 204 8.30 14.25 1.51
CA LYS A 204 7.49 15.43 1.88
C LYS A 204 6.17 15.47 1.11
N LYS A 205 6.23 15.25 -0.20
CA LYS A 205 5.03 15.21 -1.07
C LYS A 205 4.10 14.06 -0.69
N LEU A 206 4.64 12.88 -0.38
CA LEU A 206 3.85 11.72 0.03
C LEU A 206 3.15 12.00 1.37
N ASN A 207 3.86 12.57 2.35
CA ASN A 207 3.27 12.92 3.65
C ASN A 207 2.19 14.01 3.51
N ALA A 208 2.44 15.03 2.68
CA ALA A 208 1.45 16.07 2.37
C ALA A 208 0.20 15.45 1.72
N PHE A 209 0.38 14.61 0.70
CA PHE A 209 -0.71 13.90 0.04
C PHE A 209 -1.52 13.04 1.01
N GLN A 210 -0.85 12.26 1.88
CA GLN A 210 -1.53 11.44 2.88
C GLN A 210 -2.32 12.29 3.89
N SER A 211 -1.79 13.46 4.25
CA SER A 211 -2.48 14.41 5.11
C SER A 211 -3.74 14.98 4.43
N GLU A 212 -3.60 15.48 3.21
CA GLU A 212 -4.72 16.04 2.42
C GLU A 212 -5.78 14.98 2.13
N PHE A 213 -5.35 13.76 1.77
CA PHE A 213 -6.24 12.63 1.54
C PHE A 213 -7.01 12.27 2.80
N ALA A 214 -6.33 12.16 3.96
CA ALA A 214 -6.99 11.86 5.22
C ALA A 214 -7.99 12.96 5.63
N GLN A 215 -7.65 14.24 5.43
CA GLN A 215 -8.53 15.38 5.70
C GLN A 215 -9.73 15.44 4.75
N SER A 216 -9.55 15.01 3.50
CA SER A 216 -10.62 14.96 2.49
C SER A 216 -11.64 13.86 2.78
N LEU A 217 -11.20 12.79 3.44
CA LEU A 217 -12.07 11.70 3.89
C LEU A 217 -12.81 12.09 5.18
N LYS A 218 -14.00 12.69 5.03
CA LYS A 218 -14.88 13.11 6.16
C LYS A 218 -15.21 11.99 7.16
N ALA A 219 -15.05 10.72 6.78
CA ALA A 219 -15.30 9.58 7.65
C ALA A 219 -14.18 9.33 8.67
N LEU A 220 -12.95 9.77 8.36
CA LEU A 220 -11.82 9.65 9.28
C LEU A 220 -11.93 10.70 10.38
N ARG A 221 -11.68 10.29 11.62
CA ARG A 221 -11.68 11.19 12.76
C ARG A 221 -10.28 11.78 12.94
N ALA A 222 -10.19 13.04 13.32
CA ALA A 222 -8.91 13.66 13.61
C ALA A 222 -8.19 12.93 14.76
N GLY A 223 -6.90 12.66 14.59
CA GLY A 223 -6.02 12.14 15.63
C GLY A 223 -5.31 13.25 16.40
N PRO A 224 -4.58 12.89 17.46
CA PRO A 224 -3.78 13.84 18.24
C PRO A 224 -2.65 14.41 17.39
N LYS A 225 -2.25 15.65 17.70
CA LYS A 225 -1.00 16.23 17.21
C LYS A 225 0.19 15.62 17.96
N ILE A 226 1.34 15.55 17.31
CA ILE A 226 2.58 15.08 17.94
C ILE A 226 3.45 16.30 18.29
N ASP A 227 3.65 16.52 19.57
CA ASP A 227 4.50 17.61 20.06
C ASP A 227 5.93 17.49 19.52
N GLY A 228 6.51 18.59 19.06
CA GLY A 228 7.86 18.62 18.50
C GLY A 228 7.98 18.17 17.04
N HIS A 229 6.91 17.60 16.45
CA HIS A 229 6.90 17.06 15.09
C HIS A 229 5.68 17.55 14.30
N ALA A 230 5.75 18.79 13.80
CA ALA A 230 4.65 19.46 13.11
C ALA A 230 4.21 18.79 11.79
N ASN A 231 5.08 17.96 11.20
CA ASN A 231 4.80 17.17 10.00
C ASN A 231 4.07 15.85 10.30
N ALA A 232 3.89 15.48 11.56
CA ALA A 232 3.17 14.27 11.93
C ALA A 232 1.67 14.47 11.79
N VAL A 233 1.01 13.50 11.14
CA VAL A 233 -0.42 13.51 10.88
C VAL A 233 -1.00 12.19 11.35
N CYS A 234 -1.98 12.27 12.25
CA CYS A 234 -2.68 11.12 12.80
C CYS A 234 -4.17 11.22 12.51
N PHE A 235 -4.80 10.08 12.24
CA PHE A 235 -6.25 9.97 12.11
C PHE A 235 -6.74 8.64 12.67
N LEU A 236 -7.95 8.65 13.22
CA LEU A 236 -8.63 7.43 13.63
C LEU A 236 -9.60 6.96 12.55
N LEU A 237 -9.77 5.65 12.47
CA LEU A 237 -10.76 5.05 11.60
C LEU A 237 -12.19 5.46 12.01
N PRO A 238 -13.18 5.35 11.11
CA PRO A 238 -14.57 5.64 11.45
C PRO A 238 -15.05 4.73 12.58
N LYS A 239 -15.92 5.24 13.46
CA LYS A 239 -16.54 4.40 14.49
C LYS A 239 -17.45 3.37 13.83
N SER A 240 -17.50 2.18 14.41
CA SER A 240 -18.43 1.12 14.02
C SER A 240 -19.02 0.50 15.28
N ASP A 241 -20.33 0.61 15.47
CA ASP A 241 -20.98 0.03 16.65
C ASP A 241 -20.95 -1.51 16.65
N LYS A 242 -20.66 -2.10 15.49
CA LYS A 242 -20.51 -3.56 15.32
C LYS A 242 -19.10 -4.03 15.68
N LEU A 243 -18.09 -3.21 15.40
CA LEU A 243 -16.69 -3.53 15.67
C LEU A 243 -16.31 -2.86 16.98
N LYS A 244 -16.15 -3.62 18.06
CA LYS A 244 -15.68 -3.11 19.36
C LYS A 244 -14.18 -2.79 19.35
N LEU A 245 -13.66 -2.32 18.21
CA LEU A 245 -12.27 -2.01 17.96
C LEU A 245 -12.15 -0.56 17.55
N ASP A 246 -11.09 0.08 17.99
CA ASP A 246 -10.68 1.39 17.51
C ASP A 246 -9.24 1.30 16.98
N ALA A 247 -8.93 2.11 15.98
CA ALA A 247 -7.62 2.12 15.34
C ALA A 247 -7.24 3.54 14.90
N MET A 248 -5.95 3.81 14.98
CA MET A 248 -5.32 5.06 14.60
C MET A 248 -4.16 4.77 13.67
N PHE A 249 -4.07 5.57 12.62
CA PHE A 249 -2.94 5.56 11.71
C PHE A 249 -2.24 6.91 11.77
N CYS A 250 -0.91 6.89 11.83
CA CYS A 250 -0.11 8.10 11.82
C CYS A 250 1.04 7.98 10.81
N ASN A 251 1.37 9.09 10.17
CA ASN A 251 2.56 9.24 9.36
C ASN A 251 3.34 10.49 9.77
N ALA A 252 4.65 10.38 9.70
CA ALA A 252 5.59 11.47 9.90
C ALA A 252 6.89 11.16 9.15
N TYR A 253 7.84 12.09 9.15
CA TYR A 253 9.17 11.86 8.61
C TYR A 253 10.24 12.62 9.38
N GLU A 254 11.46 12.09 9.41
CA GLU A 254 12.66 12.77 9.90
C GLU A 254 13.80 12.51 8.92
N GLY A 255 14.30 13.58 8.29
CA GLY A 255 15.32 13.48 7.24
C GLY A 255 14.89 12.60 6.05
N ASP A 256 15.57 11.47 5.90
CA ASP A 256 15.37 10.47 4.84
C ASP A 256 14.50 9.27 5.28
N VAL A 257 13.94 9.30 6.50
CA VAL A 257 13.13 8.22 7.06
C VAL A 257 11.68 8.68 7.21
N MET A 258 10.77 7.98 6.55
CA MET A 258 9.33 8.09 6.82
C MET A 258 8.94 7.09 7.90
N VAL A 259 8.19 7.53 8.90
CA VAL A 259 7.66 6.71 9.98
C VAL A 259 6.15 6.60 9.81
N SER A 260 5.66 5.37 9.71
CA SER A 260 4.23 5.05 9.67
C SER A 260 3.89 4.14 10.85
N THR A 261 2.81 4.44 11.55
CA THR A 261 2.26 3.57 12.59
C THR A 261 0.82 3.23 12.32
N TYR A 262 0.46 1.98 12.61
CA TYR A 262 -0.91 1.51 12.67
C TYR A 262 -1.16 0.92 14.05
N THR A 263 -1.95 1.62 14.85
CA THR A 263 -2.26 1.24 16.24
C THR A 263 -3.71 0.81 16.33
N TYR A 264 -3.98 -0.31 17.00
CA TYR A 264 -5.33 -0.82 17.17
C TYR A 264 -5.53 -1.47 18.55
N ALA A 265 -6.75 -1.37 19.06
CA ALA A 265 -7.16 -1.89 20.36
C ALA A 265 -8.67 -2.10 20.44
N ALA A 266 -9.14 -2.69 21.55
CA ALA A 266 -10.54 -2.58 21.92
C ALA A 266 -10.92 -1.09 22.09
N ALA A 267 -12.11 -0.71 21.64
CA ALA A 267 -12.58 0.66 21.80
C ALA A 267 -12.88 0.98 23.28
N PRO A 268 -12.51 2.17 23.80
CA PRO A 268 -11.79 3.24 23.11
C PRO A 268 -10.27 3.02 23.08
N LEU A 269 -9.63 3.45 21.99
CA LEU A 269 -8.17 3.48 21.89
C LEU A 269 -7.58 4.64 22.70
N ASP A 270 -6.55 4.38 23.50
CA ASP A 270 -5.74 5.42 24.12
C ASP A 270 -4.83 6.09 23.08
N THR A 271 -5.38 7.11 22.43
CA THR A 271 -4.65 7.89 21.41
C THR A 271 -3.45 8.65 21.96
N GLY A 272 -3.46 9.01 23.25
CA GLY A 272 -2.37 9.74 23.89
C GLY A 272 -1.15 8.85 24.07
N ALA A 273 -1.35 7.63 24.58
CA ALA A 273 -0.28 6.64 24.68
C ALA A 273 0.29 6.26 23.32
N ALA A 274 -0.58 6.02 22.33
CA ALA A 274 -0.16 5.69 20.96
C ALA A 274 0.63 6.83 20.29
N ALA A 275 0.20 8.09 20.45
CA ALA A 275 0.93 9.27 19.99
C ALA A 275 2.28 9.44 20.70
N GLY A 276 2.33 9.15 22.01
CA GLY A 276 3.56 9.17 22.80
C GLY A 276 4.60 8.17 22.31
N LEU A 277 4.17 6.99 21.83
CA LEU A 277 5.07 6.00 21.23
C LEU A 277 5.66 6.51 19.91
N LEU A 278 4.84 7.09 19.04
CA LEU A 278 5.31 7.73 17.80
C LEU A 278 6.28 8.88 18.07
N ARG A 279 5.99 9.74 19.06
CA ARG A 279 6.89 10.83 19.45
C ARG A 279 8.27 10.31 19.81
N LYS A 280 8.35 9.32 20.72
CA LYS A 280 9.62 8.70 21.12
C LYS A 280 10.40 8.13 19.93
N GLN A 281 9.70 7.54 18.95
CA GLN A 281 10.34 7.05 17.73
C GLN A 281 10.93 8.20 16.90
N LEU A 282 10.19 9.29 16.72
CA LEU A 282 10.67 10.44 15.95
C LEU A 282 11.84 11.14 16.65
N ASP A 283 11.76 11.30 17.98
CA ASP A 283 12.83 11.84 18.82
C ASP A 283 14.12 11.02 18.67
N LEU A 284 14.03 9.68 18.71
CA LEU A 284 15.17 8.78 18.51
C LEU A 284 15.83 8.98 17.13
N ILE A 285 15.04 9.17 16.06
CA ILE A 285 15.60 9.37 14.72
C ILE A 285 16.28 10.74 14.62
N LYS A 286 15.68 11.77 15.22
CA LYS A 286 16.17 13.15 15.21
C LYS A 286 17.46 13.30 16.02
N SER A 287 17.55 12.63 17.18
CA SER A 287 18.67 12.68 18.12
C SER A 287 19.06 11.26 18.58
N PRO A 288 19.87 10.50 17.81
CA PRO A 288 20.20 9.09 18.08
C PRO A 288 20.98 8.78 19.39
N GLY A 289 21.11 9.72 20.32
CA GLY A 289 21.84 9.58 21.59
C GLY A 289 21.10 10.07 22.84
N GLU A 290 19.87 10.58 22.73
CA GLU A 290 19.10 11.11 23.87
C GLU A 290 18.11 10.10 24.47
N SER A 291 17.88 8.97 23.79
CA SER A 291 16.92 7.94 24.19
C SER A 291 17.64 6.66 24.64
N VAL A 292 18.15 6.67 25.87
CA VAL A 292 18.57 5.48 26.63
C VAL A 292 18.05 5.56 28.06
#